data_AF-A0A2Z5G1T9-F1
#
_entry.id   AF-A0A2Z5G1T9-F1
#
_cell.length_a   1.000
_cell.length_b   1.000
_cell.length_c   1.000
_cell.angle_alpha   90.00
_cell.angle_beta   90.00
_cell.angle_gamma   90.00
#
_symmetry.space_group_name_H-M   'P 1'
#
loop_
_entity.id
_entity.type
_entity.pdbx_description
1 polymer ?
#
loop_
_entity_poly.entity_id
_entity_poly.type
_entity_poly.pdbx_seq_one_letter_code
_entity_poly.pdbx_strand_id
1 'polypeptide(L)'
;MQLLNTGQVDATAGTITIPLYKGKVKSTGKTAWYVLTDVSDQGVAQELGLNYSAKLNFINAAARTGNLDAEGNIVFDKGTVNFAPVRNIVPGPEGAEFPPKSAVPGETGDANYSPYVSISNAQGVIYNAPMVAYDVDASQINFPKGHVDYTKVHDQVVAIDPINMTVTLNLINGFSFGRPVWYISMDASIPLAAAIEHNTYAPLMGKLLLGNDDSFASPIERIFIATNGVEGCENPRRQGLSADLNDGHRPNNTLGGIPTIALDYSPAWDANLYTWTDEAISKGYRQQLREEFQILTYAQDGLITGASATAPFGSAGFSINCPIVQRLD
;
A
#
# COMPACT_ATOMS: atom_id res chain seq x y z
N MET A 1 5.86 7.66 -17.52
CA MET A 1 6.75 8.46 -16.64
C MET A 1 6.99 7.76 -15.28
N GLN A 2 8.23 7.41 -14.92
CA GLN A 2 8.57 6.88 -13.58
C GLN A 2 8.59 8.01 -12.53
N LEU A 3 8.01 7.76 -11.36
CA LEU A 3 7.86 8.72 -10.26
C LEU A 3 8.77 8.37 -9.08
N LEU A 4 8.78 7.10 -8.67
CA LEU A 4 9.74 6.60 -7.71
C LEU A 4 11.08 6.34 -8.41
N ASN A 5 11.96 7.35 -8.41
CA ASN A 5 13.20 7.38 -9.19
C ASN A 5 14.41 6.75 -8.47
N THR A 6 14.23 6.28 -7.23
CA THR A 6 15.30 5.62 -6.46
C THR A 6 15.74 4.27 -7.06
N GLY A 7 14.94 3.68 -7.94
CA GLY A 7 15.18 2.35 -8.51
C GLY A 7 14.87 2.23 -10.00
N GLN A 8 14.80 0.99 -10.50
CA GLN A 8 14.57 0.67 -11.91
C GLN A 8 13.35 -0.23 -12.07
N VAL A 9 12.43 0.16 -12.96
CA VAL A 9 11.25 -0.63 -13.31
C VAL A 9 11.59 -1.64 -14.40
N ASP A 10 11.22 -2.90 -14.19
CA ASP A 10 11.13 -3.91 -15.24
C ASP A 10 9.66 -4.03 -15.67
N ALA A 11 9.33 -3.39 -16.78
CA ALA A 11 7.99 -3.38 -17.33
C ALA A 11 7.52 -4.75 -17.84
N THR A 12 8.45 -5.66 -18.18
CA THR A 12 8.10 -7.00 -18.66
C THR A 12 7.74 -7.90 -17.48
N ALA A 13 8.53 -7.81 -16.40
CA ALA A 13 8.28 -8.56 -15.18
C ALA A 13 7.18 -7.93 -14.30
N GLY A 14 6.84 -6.66 -14.52
CA GLY A 14 5.92 -5.92 -13.65
C GLY A 14 6.51 -5.72 -12.25
N THR A 15 7.80 -5.37 -12.17
CA THR A 15 8.50 -5.21 -10.89
C THR A 15 9.31 -3.92 -10.85
N ILE A 16 9.70 -3.48 -9.65
CA ILE A 16 10.70 -2.43 -9.45
C ILE A 16 11.81 -2.93 -8.53
N THR A 17 13.06 -2.67 -8.88
CA THR A 17 14.22 -2.89 -7.99
C THR A 17 14.67 -1.57 -7.39
N ILE A 18 14.57 -1.45 -6.06
CA ILE A 18 14.90 -0.25 -5.27
C ILE A 18 15.98 -0.55 -4.22
N PRO A 19 16.61 0.49 -3.63
CA PRO A 19 17.59 0.30 -2.57
C PRO A 19 17.00 -0.37 -1.33
N LEU A 20 17.74 -1.31 -0.78
CA LEU A 20 17.50 -1.92 0.52
C LEU A 20 18.34 -1.18 1.57
N TYR A 21 17.73 -0.85 2.69
CA TYR A 21 18.41 -0.22 3.82
C TYR A 21 18.46 -1.16 5.02
N LYS A 22 19.51 -1.01 5.83
CA LYS A 22 19.71 -1.77 7.06
C LYS A 22 19.69 -0.83 8.26
N GLY A 23 18.77 -1.04 9.17
CA GLY A 23 18.62 -0.30 10.41
C GLY A 23 18.43 -1.22 11.61
N LYS A 24 17.90 -0.68 12.70
CA LYS A 24 17.60 -1.46 13.92
C LYS A 24 16.39 -0.92 14.66
N VAL A 25 15.74 -1.80 15.41
CA VAL A 25 14.66 -1.42 16.35
C VAL A 25 15.23 -1.36 17.76
N LYS A 26 15.43 -0.14 18.28
CA LYS A 26 16.08 0.17 19.55
C LYS A 26 15.50 -0.60 20.74
N SER A 27 14.19 -0.72 20.83
CA SER A 27 13.52 -1.45 21.93
C SER A 27 13.87 -2.93 22.01
N THR A 28 14.40 -3.51 20.92
CA THR A 28 14.76 -4.93 20.84
C THR A 28 16.24 -5.17 20.56
N GLY A 29 16.94 -4.17 20.01
CA GLY A 29 18.31 -4.30 19.50
C GLY A 29 18.43 -5.07 18.19
N LYS A 30 17.31 -5.50 17.59
CA LYS A 30 17.28 -6.37 16.40
C LYS A 30 17.34 -5.59 15.09
N THR A 31 17.88 -6.23 14.06
CA THR A 31 18.01 -5.68 12.71
C THR A 31 16.64 -5.46 12.06
N ALA A 32 16.51 -4.34 11.36
CA ALA A 32 15.38 -4.04 10.48
C ALA A 32 15.90 -3.82 9.06
N TRP A 33 15.33 -4.52 8.10
CA TRP A 33 15.57 -4.28 6.68
C TRP A 33 14.35 -3.55 6.12
N TYR A 34 14.56 -2.41 5.48
CA TYR A 34 13.48 -1.53 5.04
C TYR A 34 13.80 -0.90 3.69
N VAL A 35 12.77 -0.38 3.04
CA VAL A 35 12.89 0.45 1.84
C VAL A 35 12.42 1.86 2.14
N LEU A 36 12.78 2.83 1.30
CA LEU A 36 12.26 4.18 1.38
C LEU A 36 11.53 4.49 0.08
N THR A 37 10.33 5.07 0.16
CA THR A 37 9.48 5.31 -1.02
C THR A 37 8.98 6.75 -1.08
N ASP A 38 8.69 7.36 0.06
CA ASP A 38 8.13 8.70 0.16
C ASP A 38 8.74 9.46 1.33
N VAL A 39 8.74 10.77 1.25
CA VAL A 39 9.25 11.65 2.31
C VAL A 39 8.50 12.98 2.37
N SER A 40 8.40 13.54 3.56
CA SER A 40 7.68 14.80 3.82
C SER A 40 8.45 16.07 3.45
N ASP A 41 9.71 15.93 3.03
CA ASP A 41 10.58 17.03 2.62
C ASP A 41 10.91 16.94 1.12
N GLN A 42 10.67 18.02 0.39
CA GLN A 42 10.82 18.03 -1.06
C GLN A 42 12.29 17.96 -1.52
N GLY A 43 13.20 18.57 -0.77
CA GLY A 43 14.63 18.54 -1.10
C GLY A 43 15.19 17.14 -0.94
N VAL A 44 14.86 16.47 0.16
CA VAL A 44 15.21 15.07 0.40
C VAL A 44 14.60 14.15 -0.65
N ALA A 45 13.33 14.36 -1.02
CA ALA A 45 12.67 13.58 -2.07
C ALA A 45 13.45 13.66 -3.39
N GLN A 46 13.84 14.87 -3.80
CA GLN A 46 14.60 15.10 -5.02
C GLN A 46 16.00 14.48 -4.96
N GLU A 47 16.69 14.59 -3.81
CA GLU A 47 18.04 14.05 -3.62
C GLU A 47 18.06 12.52 -3.66
N LEU A 48 17.08 11.87 -3.04
CA LEU A 48 17.02 10.40 -2.90
C LEU A 48 16.21 9.71 -4.01
N GLY A 49 15.53 10.47 -4.87
CA GLY A 49 14.62 9.94 -5.88
C GLY A 49 13.35 9.32 -5.29
N LEU A 50 12.92 9.80 -4.10
CA LEU A 50 11.68 9.39 -3.45
C LEU A 50 10.51 10.26 -3.92
N ASN A 51 9.29 9.80 -3.69
CA ASN A 51 8.12 10.66 -3.88
C ASN A 51 8.03 11.70 -2.75
N TYR A 52 7.74 12.95 -3.11
CA TYR A 52 7.42 13.99 -2.14
C TYR A 52 5.94 13.92 -1.76
N SER A 53 5.63 13.91 -0.46
CA SER A 53 4.27 14.07 0.06
C SER A 53 4.23 15.07 1.21
N ALA A 54 3.66 16.26 0.94
CA ALA A 54 3.45 17.26 1.99
C ALA A 54 2.51 16.76 3.11
N LYS A 55 1.54 15.90 2.76
CA LYS A 55 0.55 15.33 3.68
C LYS A 55 1.17 14.47 4.78
N LEU A 56 2.35 13.88 4.55
CA LEU A 56 3.07 13.11 5.59
C LEU A 56 3.35 13.94 6.85
N ASN A 57 3.45 15.27 6.76
CA ASN A 57 3.63 16.15 7.93
C ASN A 57 2.48 16.05 8.95
N PHE A 58 1.31 15.54 8.56
CA PHE A 58 0.13 15.39 9.41
C PHE A 58 -0.07 13.97 9.95
N ILE A 59 0.88 13.05 9.68
CA ILE A 59 0.72 11.62 9.98
C ILE A 59 1.11 11.24 11.43
N ASN A 60 1.57 12.21 12.23
CA ASN A 60 2.31 12.02 13.49
C ASN A 60 1.69 10.99 14.46
N ALA A 61 0.36 10.94 14.62
CA ALA A 61 -0.27 9.97 15.53
C ALA A 61 -0.11 8.51 15.09
N ALA A 62 0.11 8.29 13.79
CA ALA A 62 0.31 7.00 13.14
C ALA A 62 1.77 6.74 12.73
N ALA A 63 2.69 7.67 13.01
CA ALA A 63 4.11 7.49 12.75
C ALA A 63 4.83 6.87 13.96
N ARG A 64 5.84 6.06 13.67
CA ARG A 64 6.89 5.70 14.61
C ARG A 64 7.82 6.89 14.82
N THR A 65 8.58 6.86 15.90
CA THR A 65 9.72 7.75 16.09
C THR A 65 11.02 6.99 15.85
N GLY A 66 12.03 7.71 15.35
CA GLY A 66 13.37 7.17 15.16
C GLY A 66 14.42 8.27 15.11
N ASN A 67 15.68 7.85 15.04
CA ASN A 67 16.83 8.72 14.86
C ASN A 67 17.76 8.14 13.80
N LEU A 68 18.56 8.98 13.15
CA LEU A 68 19.70 8.51 12.35
C LEU A 68 20.88 8.19 13.26
N ASP A 69 21.55 7.07 13.03
CA ASP A 69 22.86 6.78 13.64
C ASP A 69 24.01 7.50 12.93
N ALA A 70 25.25 7.22 13.37
CA ALA A 70 26.45 7.88 12.84
C ALA A 70 26.70 7.55 11.35
N GLU A 71 26.15 6.42 10.89
CA GLU A 71 26.22 5.95 9.52
C GLU A 71 25.02 6.42 8.67
N GLY A 72 24.08 7.16 9.27
CA GLY A 72 22.88 7.67 8.58
C GLY A 72 21.75 6.66 8.46
N ASN A 73 21.80 5.51 9.15
CA ASN A 73 20.73 4.52 9.13
C ASN A 73 19.65 4.85 10.14
N ILE A 74 18.40 4.49 9.83
CA ILE A 74 17.28 4.66 10.75
C ILE A 74 17.38 3.66 11.93
N VAL A 75 17.42 4.23 13.12
CA VAL A 75 17.22 3.56 14.41
C VAL A 75 15.80 3.85 14.86
N PHE A 76 14.89 2.92 14.59
CA PHE A 76 13.51 3.03 15.01
C PHE A 76 13.40 2.82 16.52
N ASP A 77 12.63 3.63 17.24
CA ASP A 77 12.50 3.47 18.69
C ASP A 77 11.78 2.18 19.07
N LYS A 78 10.68 1.87 18.38
CA LYS A 78 9.78 0.72 18.60
C LYS A 78 9.12 0.26 17.29
N GLY A 79 8.33 -0.80 17.34
CA GLY A 79 7.60 -1.35 16.20
C GLY A 79 8.38 -2.48 15.53
N THR A 80 7.89 -3.69 15.65
CA THR A 80 8.46 -4.92 15.09
C THR A 80 7.46 -5.58 14.15
N VAL A 81 7.94 -6.43 13.24
CA VAL A 81 7.09 -7.21 12.32
C VAL A 81 7.45 -8.67 12.43
N ASN A 82 6.43 -9.52 12.52
CA ASN A 82 6.57 -10.96 12.40
C ASN A 82 6.21 -11.39 10.98
N PHE A 83 7.21 -11.85 10.22
CA PHE A 83 7.08 -12.38 8.85
C PHE A 83 6.84 -13.90 8.81
N ALA A 84 6.89 -14.60 9.95
CA ALA A 84 6.75 -16.05 9.98
C ALA A 84 5.36 -16.62 9.64
N PRO A 85 4.23 -15.92 9.89
CA PRO A 85 2.92 -16.45 9.53
C PRO A 85 2.78 -16.69 8.02
N VAL A 86 1.94 -17.65 7.66
CA VAL A 86 1.59 -17.91 6.26
C VAL A 86 0.23 -17.29 6.01
N ARG A 87 0.19 -16.37 5.02
CA ARG A 87 -1.05 -15.76 4.56
C ARG A 87 -2.07 -16.83 4.17
N ASN A 88 -3.30 -16.69 4.65
CA ASN A 88 -4.39 -17.60 4.28
C ASN A 88 -5.70 -16.85 4.12
N ILE A 89 -6.35 -17.02 2.97
CA ILE A 89 -7.66 -16.44 2.69
C ILE A 89 -8.56 -17.51 2.11
N VAL A 90 -9.78 -17.57 2.63
CA VAL A 90 -10.84 -18.41 2.11
C VAL A 90 -11.93 -17.49 1.58
N PRO A 91 -12.13 -17.40 0.25
CA PRO A 91 -13.19 -16.60 -0.34
C PRO A 91 -14.59 -16.97 0.19
N GLY A 92 -15.53 -16.04 0.00
CA GLY A 92 -16.96 -16.29 0.07
C GLY A 92 -17.42 -17.33 -0.96
N PRO A 93 -18.73 -17.61 -1.03
CA PRO A 93 -19.27 -18.45 -2.10
C PRO A 93 -19.07 -17.81 -3.48
N GLU A 94 -19.08 -18.64 -4.53
CA GLU A 94 -18.96 -18.20 -5.93
C GLU A 94 -20.01 -17.12 -6.26
N GLY A 95 -19.56 -16.01 -6.87
CA GLY A 95 -20.37 -14.82 -7.19
C GLY A 95 -20.62 -13.88 -6.00
N ALA A 96 -20.06 -14.18 -4.83
CA ALA A 96 -20.04 -13.33 -3.64
C ALA A 96 -18.77 -13.59 -2.82
N GLU A 97 -17.62 -13.62 -3.49
CA GLU A 97 -16.32 -13.97 -2.94
C GLU A 97 -15.89 -12.98 -1.85
N PHE A 98 -16.26 -11.69 -1.98
CA PHE A 98 -16.11 -10.70 -0.93
C PHE A 98 -17.44 -10.49 -0.16
N PRO A 99 -17.43 -10.47 1.19
CA PRO A 99 -16.27 -10.66 2.06
C PRO A 99 -15.83 -12.14 2.18
N PRO A 100 -14.53 -12.41 2.41
CA PRO A 100 -14.02 -13.77 2.59
C PRO A 100 -14.54 -14.40 3.88
N LYS A 101 -14.66 -15.73 3.90
CA LYS A 101 -15.04 -16.51 5.10
C LYS A 101 -13.98 -16.45 6.20
N SER A 102 -12.71 -16.37 5.82
CA SER A 102 -11.59 -16.16 6.73
C SER A 102 -10.45 -15.47 6.02
N ALA A 103 -9.74 -14.60 6.73
CA ALA A 103 -8.56 -13.90 6.23
C ALA A 103 -7.51 -13.77 7.35
N VAL A 104 -6.29 -14.23 7.08
CA VAL A 104 -5.13 -14.18 7.97
C VAL A 104 -3.97 -13.55 7.20
N PRO A 105 -3.40 -12.42 7.67
CA PRO A 105 -2.21 -11.82 7.07
C PRO A 105 -1.00 -12.75 7.12
N GLY A 106 -0.09 -12.62 6.14
CA GLY A 106 1.23 -13.27 6.19
C GLY A 106 2.16 -12.58 7.18
N GLU A 107 2.06 -11.26 7.28
CA GLU A 107 2.92 -10.47 8.16
C GLU A 107 2.09 -9.64 9.14
N THR A 108 2.58 -9.55 10.37
CA THR A 108 1.91 -8.80 11.43
C THR A 108 2.89 -7.98 12.24
N GLY A 109 2.68 -6.67 12.20
CA GLY A 109 3.33 -5.71 13.07
C GLY A 109 2.81 -5.75 14.51
N ASP A 110 3.66 -5.38 15.47
CA ASP A 110 3.20 -5.12 16.83
C ASP A 110 2.40 -3.81 16.93
N ALA A 111 1.83 -3.53 18.11
CA ALA A 111 0.98 -2.35 18.34
C ALA A 111 1.64 -0.99 18.03
N ASN A 112 2.97 -0.93 17.93
CA ASN A 112 3.77 0.25 17.62
C ASN A 112 4.30 0.25 16.17
N TYR A 113 3.98 -0.75 15.36
CA TYR A 113 4.45 -0.82 13.98
C TYR A 113 3.55 -0.04 13.01
N SER A 114 4.22 0.76 12.19
CA SER A 114 3.75 1.56 11.07
C SER A 114 4.92 1.71 10.09
N PRO A 115 4.68 1.83 8.78
CA PRO A 115 5.75 2.13 7.84
C PRO A 115 6.24 3.58 7.96
N TYR A 116 5.43 4.48 8.52
CA TYR A 116 5.81 5.89 8.68
C TYR A 116 6.74 6.08 9.88
N VAL A 117 7.80 6.86 9.70
CA VAL A 117 8.75 7.18 10.78
C VAL A 117 9.14 8.66 10.74
N SER A 118 8.96 9.34 11.87
CA SER A 118 9.46 10.70 12.10
C SER A 118 10.88 10.66 12.70
N ILE A 119 11.82 11.33 12.07
CA ILE A 119 13.23 11.34 12.46
C ILE A 119 13.53 12.54 13.36
N SER A 120 13.63 12.27 14.67
CA SER A 120 13.69 13.31 15.70
C SER A 120 14.97 14.14 15.64
N ASN A 121 16.11 13.53 15.31
CA ASN A 121 17.39 14.22 15.15
C ASN A 121 17.63 14.80 13.73
N ALA A 122 16.60 14.81 12.88
CA ALA A 122 16.65 15.38 11.53
C ALA A 122 15.39 16.22 11.24
N GLN A 123 15.16 17.27 12.05
CA GLN A 123 14.06 18.24 11.88
C GLN A 123 12.64 17.63 11.88
N GLY A 124 12.48 16.39 12.33
CA GLY A 124 11.19 15.70 12.33
C GLY A 124 10.75 15.24 10.94
N VAL A 125 11.64 15.19 9.94
CA VAL A 125 11.32 14.68 8.59
C VAL A 125 10.70 13.29 8.69
N ILE A 126 9.61 13.08 7.96
CA ILE A 126 8.83 11.84 7.99
C ILE A 126 9.09 11.07 6.71
N TYR A 127 9.57 9.84 6.88
CA TYR A 127 9.76 8.89 5.78
C TYR A 127 8.65 7.85 5.79
N ASN A 128 8.25 7.41 4.60
CA ASN A 128 7.61 6.12 4.41
C ASN A 128 8.69 5.05 4.27
N ALA A 129 8.83 4.22 5.29
CA ALA A 129 9.91 3.27 5.50
C ALA A 129 9.40 1.86 5.86
N PRO A 130 8.63 1.19 4.97
CA PRO A 130 8.09 -0.13 5.26
C PRO A 130 9.21 -1.16 5.46
N MET A 131 9.03 -2.04 6.44
CA MET A 131 9.97 -3.14 6.69
C MET A 131 9.75 -4.25 5.67
N VAL A 132 10.83 -4.76 5.10
CA VAL A 132 10.80 -5.92 4.19
C VAL A 132 11.36 -7.19 4.80
N ALA A 133 12.08 -7.09 5.93
CA ALA A 133 12.48 -8.20 6.78
C ALA A 133 12.86 -7.70 8.20
N TYR A 134 12.75 -8.55 9.21
CA TYR A 134 13.06 -8.20 10.60
C TYR A 134 13.68 -9.37 11.36
N ASP A 135 14.65 -9.07 12.24
CA ASP A 135 15.33 -10.06 13.10
C ASP A 135 16.00 -11.21 12.35
N VAL A 136 16.61 -10.89 11.21
CA VAL A 136 17.31 -11.84 10.36
C VAL A 136 18.62 -11.26 9.86
N ASP A 137 19.63 -12.11 9.73
CA ASP A 137 20.92 -11.77 9.15
C ASP A 137 20.84 -11.71 7.62
N ALA A 138 21.76 -10.96 7.01
CA ALA A 138 21.85 -10.80 5.56
C ALA A 138 21.90 -12.16 4.83
N SER A 139 22.62 -13.15 5.36
CA SER A 139 22.72 -14.47 4.74
C SER A 139 21.40 -15.25 4.70
N GLN A 140 20.46 -14.93 5.59
CA GLN A 140 19.15 -15.61 5.68
C GLN A 140 18.13 -15.05 4.68
N ILE A 141 18.38 -13.87 4.13
CA ILE A 141 17.52 -13.16 3.17
C ILE A 141 18.23 -12.88 1.84
N ASN A 142 19.33 -13.57 1.54
CA ASN A 142 20.07 -13.35 0.30
C ASN A 142 19.47 -14.20 -0.84
N PHE A 143 18.50 -13.63 -1.55
CA PHE A 143 17.77 -14.25 -2.66
C PHE A 143 17.79 -13.36 -3.91
N PRO A 144 18.98 -13.09 -4.50
CA PRO A 144 19.13 -12.10 -5.58
C PRO A 144 18.51 -12.55 -6.92
N LYS A 145 18.13 -13.83 -7.02
CA LYS A 145 17.52 -14.44 -8.23
C LYS A 145 16.09 -14.91 -7.96
N GLY A 146 15.47 -14.42 -6.89
CA GLY A 146 14.15 -14.81 -6.42
C GLY A 146 14.12 -16.13 -5.65
N HIS A 147 12.97 -16.81 -5.67
CA HIS A 147 12.64 -17.94 -4.78
C HIS A 147 12.83 -17.58 -3.30
N VAL A 148 12.28 -16.43 -2.92
CA VAL A 148 12.42 -15.91 -1.57
C VAL A 148 11.68 -16.77 -0.55
N ASP A 149 12.17 -16.73 0.69
CA ASP A 149 11.52 -17.35 1.82
C ASP A 149 10.57 -16.34 2.49
N TYR A 150 9.28 -16.39 2.13
CA TYR A 150 8.25 -15.48 2.65
C TYR A 150 8.04 -15.60 4.18
N THR A 151 8.58 -16.63 4.84
CA THR A 151 8.59 -16.67 6.31
C THR A 151 9.59 -15.68 6.94
N LYS A 152 10.41 -15.03 6.11
CA LYS A 152 11.48 -14.10 6.52
C LYS A 152 11.39 -12.72 5.86
N VAL A 153 10.72 -12.63 4.72
CA VAL A 153 10.61 -11.40 3.93
C VAL A 153 9.16 -11.12 3.58
N HIS A 154 8.86 -9.86 3.28
CA HIS A 154 7.55 -9.40 2.87
C HIS A 154 7.02 -10.15 1.62
N ASP A 155 5.72 -10.42 1.56
CA ASP A 155 4.99 -11.14 0.50
C ASP A 155 5.09 -10.46 -0.89
N GLN A 156 5.59 -9.22 -0.94
CA GLN A 156 5.79 -8.45 -2.17
C GLN A 156 7.19 -8.59 -2.75
N VAL A 157 8.12 -9.16 -1.96
CA VAL A 157 9.50 -9.31 -2.38
C VAL A 157 9.59 -10.43 -3.42
N VAL A 158 10.08 -10.07 -4.59
CA VAL A 158 10.39 -11.00 -5.69
C VAL A 158 11.82 -11.47 -5.60
N ALA A 159 12.74 -10.58 -5.24
CA ALA A 159 14.15 -10.86 -5.01
C ALA A 159 14.72 -9.87 -3.99
N ILE A 160 15.75 -10.27 -3.25
CA ILE A 160 16.41 -9.42 -2.25
C ILE A 160 17.90 -9.73 -2.19
N ASP A 161 18.73 -8.71 -2.25
CA ASP A 161 20.19 -8.81 -2.28
C ASP A 161 20.80 -7.88 -1.22
N PRO A 162 21.05 -8.38 0.00
CA PRO A 162 21.66 -7.61 1.07
C PRO A 162 23.18 -7.42 0.92
N ILE A 163 23.79 -7.93 -0.17
CA ILE A 163 25.19 -7.65 -0.51
C ILE A 163 25.25 -6.40 -1.39
N ASN A 164 24.41 -6.35 -2.43
CA ASN A 164 24.28 -5.19 -3.32
C ASN A 164 23.31 -4.13 -2.79
N MET A 165 22.67 -4.40 -1.64
CA MET A 165 21.70 -3.53 -0.97
C MET A 165 20.53 -3.16 -1.89
N THR A 166 19.88 -4.17 -2.49
CA THR A 166 18.71 -3.99 -3.34
C THR A 166 17.58 -4.96 -2.99
N VAL A 167 16.35 -4.58 -3.35
CA VAL A 167 15.17 -5.42 -3.26
C VAL A 167 14.25 -5.17 -4.45
N THR A 168 13.72 -6.24 -5.01
CA THR A 168 12.78 -6.22 -6.14
C THR A 168 11.37 -6.50 -5.62
N LEU A 169 10.43 -5.62 -5.92
CA LEU A 169 9.03 -5.67 -5.46
C LEU A 169 8.07 -5.80 -6.65
N ASN A 170 6.96 -6.51 -6.45
CA ASN A 170 5.87 -6.59 -7.42
C ASN A 170 5.17 -5.23 -7.58
N LEU A 171 4.83 -4.88 -8.82
CA LEU A 171 3.99 -3.73 -9.14
C LEU A 171 2.53 -4.15 -9.28
N ILE A 172 1.64 -3.26 -8.89
CA ILE A 172 0.20 -3.42 -8.97
C ILE A 172 -0.35 -2.42 -9.99
N ASN A 173 -1.27 -2.89 -10.84
CA ASN A 173 -1.99 -2.05 -11.77
C ASN A 173 -3.06 -1.23 -11.04
N GLY A 174 -3.14 0.04 -11.37
CA GLY A 174 -4.21 0.92 -10.93
C GLY A 174 -4.54 1.99 -11.96
N PHE A 175 -5.42 2.90 -11.57
CA PHE A 175 -5.76 4.07 -12.37
C PHE A 175 -5.77 5.33 -11.53
N SER A 176 -5.35 6.45 -12.08
CA SER A 176 -5.55 7.77 -11.49
C SER A 176 -5.89 8.76 -12.60
N PHE A 177 -6.92 9.58 -12.40
CA PHE A 177 -7.49 10.48 -13.43
C PHE A 177 -7.74 9.77 -14.78
N GLY A 178 -8.24 8.54 -14.74
CA GLY A 178 -8.54 7.71 -15.92
C GLY A 178 -7.33 7.10 -16.62
N ARG A 179 -6.10 7.37 -16.16
CA ARG A 179 -4.85 6.89 -16.75
C ARG A 179 -4.26 5.73 -15.95
N PRO A 180 -3.69 4.71 -16.62
CA PRO A 180 -3.08 3.59 -15.92
C PRO A 180 -1.81 4.01 -15.16
N VAL A 181 -1.61 3.41 -14.00
CA VAL A 181 -0.45 3.62 -13.14
C VAL A 181 0.02 2.29 -12.57
N TRP A 182 1.30 2.26 -12.19
CA TRP A 182 1.89 1.24 -11.35
C TRP A 182 2.24 1.80 -9.99
N TYR A 183 1.92 1.02 -8.96
CA TYR A 183 2.20 1.32 -7.56
C TYR A 183 2.62 0.05 -6.83
N ILE A 184 3.16 0.19 -5.63
CA ILE A 184 3.43 -0.92 -4.69
C ILE A 184 2.45 -0.80 -3.52
N SER A 185 2.09 -1.91 -2.88
CA SER A 185 1.25 -1.94 -1.68
C SER A 185 2.02 -2.72 -0.61
N MET A 186 2.22 -2.12 0.57
CA MET A 186 3.17 -2.65 1.57
C MET A 186 2.52 -2.89 2.94
N ASP A 187 1.66 -1.99 3.41
CA ASP A 187 1.09 -2.10 4.76
C ASP A 187 -0.40 -1.78 4.74
N ALA A 188 -1.16 -2.34 5.68
CA ALA A 188 -2.56 -2.00 5.86
C ALA A 188 -2.93 -1.88 7.34
N SER A 189 -3.84 -0.97 7.66
CA SER A 189 -4.21 -0.66 9.05
C SER A 189 -5.18 -1.66 9.69
N ILE A 190 -5.69 -2.63 8.93
CA ILE A 190 -6.55 -3.71 9.43
C ILE A 190 -6.10 -5.08 8.89
N PRO A 191 -6.30 -6.18 9.65
CA PRO A 191 -5.89 -7.52 9.21
C PRO A 191 -6.56 -7.99 7.92
N LEU A 192 -7.83 -7.65 7.68
CA LEU A 192 -8.55 -8.07 6.47
C LEU A 192 -7.88 -7.51 5.21
N ALA A 193 -7.61 -6.20 5.20
CA ALA A 193 -6.92 -5.55 4.09
C ALA A 193 -5.50 -6.08 3.95
N ALA A 194 -4.77 -6.25 5.06
CA ALA A 194 -3.42 -6.81 5.06
C ALA A 194 -3.37 -8.20 4.41
N ALA A 195 -4.32 -9.07 4.75
CA ALA A 195 -4.47 -10.35 4.11
C ALA A 195 -4.78 -10.19 2.62
N ILE A 196 -5.87 -9.53 2.23
CA ILE A 196 -6.26 -9.45 0.81
C ILE A 196 -5.13 -8.86 -0.03
N GLU A 197 -4.50 -7.80 0.46
CA GLU A 197 -3.47 -7.05 -0.23
C GLU A 197 -2.04 -7.56 0.00
N HIS A 198 -1.80 -8.76 0.54
CA HIS A 198 -0.42 -9.28 0.73
C HIS A 198 0.51 -8.22 1.37
N ASN A 199 -0.02 -7.56 2.40
CA ASN A 199 0.57 -6.42 3.07
C ASN A 199 0.86 -6.81 4.50
N THR A 200 1.85 -6.14 5.08
CA THR A 200 2.05 -6.19 6.52
C THR A 200 0.88 -5.55 7.25
N TYR A 201 0.26 -6.27 8.19
CA TYR A 201 -0.70 -5.65 9.10
C TYR A 201 0.03 -4.68 10.03
N ALA A 202 -0.31 -3.40 9.97
CA ALA A 202 0.33 -2.32 10.73
C ALA A 202 -0.64 -1.67 11.72
N PRO A 203 -0.71 -2.13 12.97
CA PRO A 203 -1.66 -1.62 13.95
C PRO A 203 -1.56 -0.12 14.24
N LEU A 204 -0.35 0.45 14.23
CA LEU A 204 -0.17 1.88 14.52
C LEU A 204 -0.73 2.77 13.40
N MET A 205 -0.80 2.28 12.16
CA MET A 205 -1.50 2.97 11.06
C MET A 205 -2.99 3.17 11.34
N GLY A 206 -3.59 2.35 12.20
CA GLY A 206 -4.99 2.51 12.61
C GLY A 206 -5.30 3.82 13.35
N LYS A 207 -4.28 4.61 13.69
CA LYS A 207 -4.43 5.94 14.30
C LYS A 207 -4.51 7.09 13.28
N LEU A 208 -4.45 6.79 11.98
CA LEU A 208 -4.62 7.78 10.94
C LEU A 208 -6.00 8.45 11.01
N LEU A 209 -6.04 9.75 10.78
CA LEU A 209 -7.29 10.47 10.61
C LEU A 209 -7.80 10.21 9.18
N LEU A 210 -8.98 9.59 9.06
CA LEU A 210 -9.61 9.20 7.79
C LEU A 210 -10.83 10.07 7.45
N GLY A 211 -11.32 9.99 6.20
CA GLY A 211 -12.56 10.59 5.73
C GLY A 211 -12.54 12.09 5.43
N ASN A 212 -11.38 12.76 5.50
CA ASN A 212 -11.22 14.20 5.26
C ASN A 212 -9.95 14.50 4.44
N ASP A 213 -9.78 13.81 3.30
CA ASP A 213 -8.61 13.89 2.41
C ASP A 213 -8.28 15.32 1.95
N ASP A 214 -9.29 16.14 1.63
CA ASP A 214 -9.12 17.52 1.16
C ASP A 214 -8.94 18.56 2.28
N SER A 215 -8.85 18.14 3.55
CA SER A 215 -8.66 19.07 4.66
C SER A 215 -7.21 19.54 4.79
N PHE A 216 -6.99 20.75 5.33
CA PHE A 216 -5.66 21.37 5.41
C PHE A 216 -4.60 20.49 6.11
N ALA A 217 -5.03 19.69 7.10
CA ALA A 217 -4.18 18.84 7.93
C ALA A 217 -4.42 17.35 7.65
N SER A 218 -4.87 17.02 6.45
CA SER A 218 -5.11 15.64 6.08
C SER A 218 -3.81 14.88 5.85
N PRO A 219 -3.60 13.71 6.47
CA PRO A 219 -2.46 12.86 6.17
C PRO A 219 -2.70 11.89 5.00
N ILE A 220 -3.91 11.85 4.45
CA ILE A 220 -4.36 10.79 3.54
C ILE A 220 -4.70 11.29 2.14
N GLU A 221 -4.72 10.37 1.18
CA GLU A 221 -5.36 10.54 -0.12
C GLU A 221 -6.34 9.37 -0.38
N ARG A 222 -7.28 9.45 -1.32
CA ARG A 222 -8.31 8.40 -1.47
C ARG A 222 -7.92 7.30 -2.43
N ILE A 223 -8.18 6.05 -2.03
CA ILE A 223 -8.17 4.89 -2.92
C ILE A 223 -9.56 4.29 -2.99
N PHE A 224 -10.05 4.03 -4.19
CA PHE A 224 -11.38 3.52 -4.46
C PHE A 224 -11.31 2.07 -4.92
N ILE A 225 -12.04 1.21 -4.21
CA ILE A 225 -11.92 -0.25 -4.35
C ILE A 225 -13.32 -0.84 -4.53
N ALA A 226 -13.58 -1.47 -5.68
CA ALA A 226 -14.84 -2.17 -5.92
C ALA A 226 -14.92 -3.41 -5.03
N THR A 227 -16.06 -3.67 -4.39
CA THR A 227 -16.31 -4.94 -3.67
C THR A 227 -16.79 -6.03 -4.62
N ASN A 228 -17.69 -5.70 -5.56
CA ASN A 228 -18.38 -6.61 -6.48
C ASN A 228 -18.25 -6.19 -7.96
N GLY A 229 -17.06 -5.69 -8.33
CA GLY A 229 -16.76 -5.25 -9.69
C GLY A 229 -16.83 -6.38 -10.73
N VAL A 230 -16.43 -6.08 -11.96
CA VAL A 230 -16.45 -7.08 -13.04
C VAL A 230 -15.37 -8.13 -12.78
N GLU A 231 -15.70 -9.40 -12.98
CA GLU A 231 -14.80 -10.54 -12.75
C GLU A 231 -14.34 -11.20 -14.07
N GLY A 232 -13.44 -12.17 -13.92
CA GLY A 232 -12.81 -12.94 -14.98
C GLY A 232 -11.41 -12.44 -15.29
N CYS A 233 -10.39 -13.30 -15.10
CA CYS A 233 -8.98 -12.96 -15.28
C CYS A 233 -8.68 -12.34 -16.67
N GLU A 234 -9.26 -12.90 -17.72
CA GLU A 234 -9.09 -12.42 -19.11
C GLU A 234 -10.00 -11.21 -19.45
N ASN A 235 -10.84 -10.77 -18.53
CA ASN A 235 -11.74 -9.66 -18.78
C ASN A 235 -10.97 -8.33 -18.65
N PRO A 236 -10.85 -7.53 -19.72
CA PRO A 236 -10.10 -6.28 -19.66
C PRO A 236 -10.73 -5.23 -18.74
N ARG A 237 -11.98 -5.45 -18.31
CA ARG A 237 -12.70 -4.60 -17.34
C ARG A 237 -12.66 -5.15 -15.91
N ARG A 238 -11.90 -6.21 -15.66
CA ARG A 238 -11.79 -6.87 -14.36
C ARG A 238 -11.37 -5.89 -13.26
N GLN A 239 -12.11 -5.87 -12.15
CA GLN A 239 -11.89 -4.95 -11.05
C GLN A 239 -12.54 -5.43 -9.75
N GLY A 240 -11.87 -5.20 -8.63
CA GLY A 240 -12.45 -5.31 -7.30
C GLY A 240 -12.05 -6.55 -6.50
N LEU A 241 -12.50 -6.56 -5.25
CA LEU A 241 -12.14 -7.55 -4.24
C LEU A 241 -12.72 -8.93 -4.54
N SER A 242 -13.95 -9.03 -5.06
CA SER A 242 -14.50 -10.33 -5.46
C SER A 242 -13.70 -10.92 -6.62
N ALA A 243 -13.27 -10.11 -7.59
CA ALA A 243 -12.41 -10.57 -8.68
C ALA A 243 -11.04 -11.07 -8.16
N ASP A 244 -10.42 -10.34 -7.22
CA ASP A 244 -9.17 -10.76 -6.55
C ASP A 244 -9.33 -12.10 -5.85
N LEU A 245 -10.39 -12.23 -5.04
CA LEU A 245 -10.65 -13.48 -4.32
C LEU A 245 -11.02 -14.65 -5.23
N ASN A 246 -11.58 -14.38 -6.42
CA ASN A 246 -11.94 -15.40 -7.40
C ASN A 246 -10.72 -15.90 -8.20
N ASP A 247 -9.87 -14.98 -8.68
CA ASP A 247 -8.79 -15.32 -9.63
C ASP A 247 -7.35 -15.18 -9.07
N GLY A 248 -7.19 -14.68 -7.84
CA GLY A 248 -5.90 -14.50 -7.17
C GLY A 248 -5.05 -13.34 -7.69
N HIS A 249 -5.57 -12.47 -8.57
CA HIS A 249 -4.84 -11.32 -9.10
C HIS A 249 -5.16 -10.04 -8.32
N ARG A 250 -4.19 -9.13 -8.21
CA ARG A 250 -4.40 -7.86 -7.48
C ARG A 250 -5.46 -6.97 -8.12
N PRO A 251 -6.29 -6.27 -7.32
CA PRO A 251 -7.39 -5.49 -7.85
C PRO A 251 -6.88 -4.24 -8.57
N ASN A 252 -7.50 -3.92 -9.72
CA ASN A 252 -7.22 -2.70 -10.48
C ASN A 252 -7.90 -1.50 -9.81
N ASN A 253 -7.31 -1.00 -8.72
CA ASN A 253 -7.89 0.07 -7.92
C ASN A 253 -7.78 1.44 -8.60
N THR A 254 -8.67 2.36 -8.22
CA THR A 254 -8.61 3.75 -8.64
C THR A 254 -8.06 4.60 -7.51
N LEU A 255 -7.09 5.45 -7.80
CA LEU A 255 -6.40 6.31 -6.84
C LEU A 255 -6.74 7.77 -7.16
N GLY A 256 -6.85 8.58 -6.12
CA GLY A 256 -7.03 10.03 -6.22
C GLY A 256 -5.73 10.72 -6.65
N GLY A 257 -5.37 11.80 -5.95
CA GLY A 257 -4.18 12.61 -6.23
C GLY A 257 -2.87 11.81 -6.21
N ILE A 258 -2.10 11.83 -7.30
CA ILE A 258 -0.77 11.22 -7.39
C ILE A 258 0.31 12.25 -7.67
N PRO A 259 1.61 11.95 -7.41
CA PRO A 259 2.69 12.89 -7.69
C PRO A 259 2.64 13.38 -9.12
N THR A 260 2.97 14.65 -9.34
CA THR A 260 3.01 15.35 -10.65
C THR A 260 1.67 15.63 -11.32
N ILE A 261 0.56 15.05 -10.84
CA ILE A 261 -0.80 15.37 -11.31
C ILE A 261 -1.52 16.26 -10.29
N ALA A 262 -1.34 15.97 -9.01
CA ALA A 262 -1.97 16.71 -7.92
C ALA A 262 -0.96 17.02 -6.81
N LEU A 263 -1.28 18.04 -5.98
CA LEU A 263 -0.42 18.54 -4.91
C LEU A 263 -0.71 17.89 -3.55
N ASP A 264 -1.78 17.12 -3.49
CA ASP A 264 -2.40 16.50 -2.32
C ASP A 264 -2.03 15.01 -2.19
N TYR A 265 -1.01 14.54 -2.93
CA TYR A 265 -0.57 13.14 -2.85
C TYR A 265 -0.18 12.75 -1.41
N SER A 266 -0.64 11.56 -1.01
CA SER A 266 -0.15 10.82 0.15
C SER A 266 0.03 9.34 -0.20
N PRO A 267 1.10 8.67 0.27
CA PRO A 267 1.19 7.22 0.21
C PRO A 267 0.22 6.52 1.19
N ALA A 268 -0.35 7.26 2.14
CA ALA A 268 -1.37 6.78 3.07
C ALA A 268 -2.74 6.92 2.43
N TRP A 269 -3.27 5.84 1.90
CA TRP A 269 -4.55 5.85 1.20
C TRP A 269 -5.70 5.51 2.13
N ASP A 270 -6.71 6.36 2.21
CA ASP A 270 -7.99 6.07 2.84
C ASP A 270 -8.87 5.25 1.90
N ALA A 271 -9.18 4.03 2.33
CA ALA A 271 -9.94 3.10 1.50
C ALA A 271 -11.41 3.50 1.42
N ASN A 272 -11.88 3.79 0.21
CA ASN A 272 -13.26 4.08 -0.11
C ASN A 272 -13.81 2.88 -0.89
N LEU A 273 -14.43 1.95 -0.16
CA LEU A 273 -15.05 0.78 -0.78
C LEU A 273 -16.34 1.18 -1.49
N TYR A 274 -16.58 0.60 -2.67
CA TYR A 274 -17.86 0.76 -3.35
C TYR A 274 -18.44 -0.54 -3.88
N THR A 275 -19.77 -0.62 -3.87
CA THR A 275 -20.55 -1.78 -4.32
C THR A 275 -21.53 -1.35 -5.38
N TRP A 276 -21.46 -1.96 -6.57
CA TRP A 276 -22.48 -1.82 -7.62
C TRP A 276 -23.83 -2.33 -7.11
N THR A 277 -24.88 -1.54 -7.31
CA THR A 277 -26.24 -1.94 -6.92
C THR A 277 -26.81 -3.00 -7.86
N ASP A 278 -27.71 -3.84 -7.35
CA ASP A 278 -28.40 -4.85 -8.16
C ASP A 278 -29.13 -4.22 -9.36
N GLU A 279 -29.72 -3.04 -9.16
CA GLU A 279 -30.36 -2.28 -10.23
C GLU A 279 -29.36 -1.89 -11.33
N ALA A 280 -28.20 -1.32 -10.96
CA ALA A 280 -27.16 -0.95 -11.91
C ALA A 280 -26.59 -2.17 -12.65
N ILE A 281 -26.42 -3.29 -11.95
CA ILE A 281 -25.98 -4.55 -12.55
C ILE A 281 -27.02 -5.06 -13.55
N SER A 282 -28.30 -5.09 -13.17
CA SER A 282 -29.40 -5.56 -14.04
C SER A 282 -29.56 -4.72 -15.31
N LYS A 283 -29.23 -3.42 -15.24
CA LYS A 283 -29.23 -2.48 -16.36
C LYS A 283 -27.94 -2.54 -17.21
N GLY A 284 -26.96 -3.36 -16.82
CA GLY A 284 -25.70 -3.52 -17.54
C GLY A 284 -24.70 -2.38 -17.35
N TYR A 285 -24.84 -1.59 -16.27
CA TYR A 285 -23.94 -0.45 -16.00
C TYR A 285 -22.64 -0.86 -15.33
N ARG A 286 -22.58 -2.04 -14.71
CA ARG A 286 -21.38 -2.53 -14.03
C ARG A 286 -20.19 -2.59 -15.00
N GLN A 287 -19.18 -1.77 -14.73
CA GLN A 287 -17.97 -1.63 -15.53
C GLN A 287 -16.76 -1.30 -14.67
N GLN A 288 -15.59 -1.26 -15.28
CA GLN A 288 -14.39 -0.76 -14.63
C GLN A 288 -14.49 0.76 -14.45
N LEU A 289 -14.35 1.25 -13.22
CA LEU A 289 -14.28 2.67 -12.91
C LEU A 289 -12.82 3.04 -12.71
N ARG A 290 -12.30 3.98 -13.50
CA ARG A 290 -10.87 4.33 -13.56
C ARG A 290 -10.55 5.74 -13.06
N GLU A 291 -11.59 6.47 -12.66
CA GLU A 291 -11.52 7.89 -12.43
C GLU A 291 -12.39 8.23 -11.22
N GLU A 292 -11.85 9.07 -10.34
CA GLU A 292 -12.46 9.41 -9.06
C GLU A 292 -13.80 10.14 -9.23
N PHE A 293 -13.86 11.21 -10.03
CA PHE A 293 -15.07 11.99 -10.18
C PHE A 293 -16.22 11.16 -10.78
N GLN A 294 -15.92 10.19 -11.64
CA GLN A 294 -16.88 9.21 -12.13
C GLN A 294 -17.43 8.35 -11.00
N ILE A 295 -16.57 7.85 -10.09
CA ILE A 295 -17.00 7.07 -8.92
C ILE A 295 -17.89 7.91 -8.02
N LEU A 296 -17.47 9.14 -7.71
CA LEU A 296 -18.25 10.07 -6.88
C LEU A 296 -19.61 10.40 -7.51
N THR A 297 -19.64 10.63 -8.82
CA THR A 297 -20.89 10.85 -9.57
C THR A 297 -21.80 9.62 -9.49
N TYR A 298 -21.26 8.42 -9.67
CA TYR A 298 -22.05 7.18 -9.62
C TYR A 298 -22.57 6.89 -8.22
N ALA A 299 -21.84 7.27 -7.17
CA ALA A 299 -22.32 7.18 -5.80
C ALA A 299 -23.47 8.17 -5.55
N GLN A 300 -23.34 9.40 -6.05
CA GLN A 300 -24.39 10.43 -5.98
C GLN A 300 -25.66 10.01 -6.73
N ASP A 301 -25.51 9.36 -7.89
CA ASP A 301 -26.61 8.87 -8.73
C ASP A 301 -27.23 7.56 -8.21
N GLY A 302 -26.69 6.97 -7.15
CA GLY A 302 -27.19 5.71 -6.58
C GLY A 302 -26.88 4.46 -7.42
N LEU A 303 -25.94 4.54 -8.36
CA LEU A 303 -25.49 3.39 -9.16
C LEU A 303 -24.52 2.50 -8.37
N ILE A 304 -23.79 3.11 -7.45
CA ILE A 304 -22.93 2.43 -6.48
C ILE A 304 -23.25 2.92 -5.07
N THR A 305 -22.92 2.08 -4.09
CA THR A 305 -23.04 2.31 -2.65
C THR A 305 -21.66 2.11 -2.00
N GLY A 306 -21.56 2.13 -0.67
CA GLY A 306 -20.30 1.91 0.05
C GLY A 306 -19.84 0.46 0.09
N ALA A 307 -19.27 0.04 1.22
CA ALA A 307 -18.73 -1.32 1.44
C ALA A 307 -19.76 -2.46 1.27
N SER A 308 -21.05 -2.14 1.22
CA SER A 308 -22.13 -3.08 0.88
C SER A 308 -23.29 -2.32 0.24
N ALA A 309 -24.23 -3.05 -0.37
CA ALA A 309 -25.43 -2.49 -1.02
C ALA A 309 -26.29 -1.59 -0.12
N THR A 310 -26.13 -1.68 1.20
CA THR A 310 -26.90 -0.89 2.18
C THR A 310 -26.05 0.17 2.91
N ALA A 311 -24.73 0.19 2.70
CA ALA A 311 -23.84 1.14 3.34
C ALA A 311 -23.74 2.43 2.50
N PRO A 312 -23.75 3.62 3.10
CA PRO A 312 -23.44 4.84 2.37
C PRO A 312 -22.00 4.80 1.83
N PHE A 313 -21.78 5.42 0.67
CA PHE A 313 -20.44 5.58 0.12
C PHE A 313 -19.60 6.55 0.96
N GLY A 314 -18.31 6.25 1.10
CA GLY A 314 -17.33 7.04 1.86
C GLY A 314 -16.17 6.19 2.37
N SER A 315 -15.39 6.75 3.30
CA SER A 315 -14.30 6.02 3.96
C SER A 315 -14.81 4.72 4.60
N ALA A 316 -14.09 3.63 4.35
CA ALA A 316 -14.33 2.32 4.93
C ALA A 316 -13.65 2.14 6.30
N GLY A 317 -13.02 3.19 6.83
CA GLY A 317 -12.42 3.18 8.17
C GLY A 317 -11.08 2.45 8.26
N PHE A 318 -10.38 2.27 7.15
CA PHE A 318 -9.02 1.72 7.13
C PHE A 318 -8.16 2.39 6.06
N SER A 319 -6.86 2.23 6.19
CA SER A 319 -5.88 2.77 5.27
C SER A 319 -4.89 1.73 4.78
N ILE A 320 -4.27 2.04 3.64
CA ILE A 320 -3.31 1.18 2.94
C ILE A 320 -2.12 2.05 2.54
N ASN A 321 -0.92 1.56 2.77
CA ASN A 321 0.31 2.20 2.33
C ASN A 321 0.63 1.76 0.90
N CYS A 322 0.36 2.61 -0.09
CA CYS A 322 0.53 2.28 -1.51
C CYS A 322 1.34 3.32 -2.31
N PRO A 323 2.68 3.37 -2.17
CA PRO A 323 3.50 4.31 -2.93
C PRO A 323 3.35 4.19 -4.46
N ILE A 324 3.19 5.32 -5.14
CA ILE A 324 3.13 5.36 -6.60
C ILE A 324 4.53 5.16 -7.19
N VAL A 325 4.65 4.28 -8.19
CA VAL A 325 5.92 4.00 -8.85
C VAL A 325 6.01 4.68 -10.21
N GLN A 326 4.99 4.54 -11.04
CA GLN A 326 5.05 4.97 -12.43
C GLN A 326 3.67 5.31 -12.99
N ARG A 327 3.61 6.36 -13.80
CA ARG A 327 2.49 6.65 -14.69
C ARG A 327 2.72 5.96 -16.03
N LEU A 328 1.69 5.29 -16.53
CA LEU A 328 1.71 4.64 -17.83
C LEU A 328 0.94 5.55 -18.81
N ASP A 329 1.70 6.33 -19.56
CA ASP A 329 1.21 7.23 -20.60
C ASP A 329 1.59 6.75 -22.01
#